data_AF-A0ABC8R3M5-F1
#
_entry.id   AF-A0ABC8R3M5-F1
#
_cell.length_a   1.000
_cell.length_b   1.000
_cell.length_c   1.000
_cell.angle_alpha   90.00
_cell.angle_beta   90.00
_cell.angle_gamma   90.00
#
_symmetry.space_group_name_H-M   'P 1'
#
loop_
_entity.id
_entity.type
_entity.pdbx_description
1 polymer ?
#
loop_
_entity_poly.entity_id
_entity_poly.type
_entity_poly.pdbx_seq_one_letter_code
_entity_poly.pdbx_strand_id
1 'polypeptide(L)'
;METNKSRKWEEKIIGIGLRFKDELGRPVNYSFPLEFGVVQDADRLDAIGAIGIARCFTFGGSRDSVLHDPTIQPRSDLSKEQYMKKDEQTTVNHFHEKLLKLKDLMKTKAGQRRAESRHKFMEEFLKEFYDEWDGRA
;
A
#
# COMPACT_ATOMS: atom_id res chain seq x y z
N MET A 1 -15.37 35.75 -13.70
CA MET A 1 -16.07 35.13 -12.54
C MET A 1 -15.83 33.61 -12.55
N GLU A 2 -14.60 33.15 -12.34
CA GLU A 2 -14.23 31.71 -12.47
C GLU A 2 -13.51 31.15 -11.23
N THR A 3 -13.36 31.95 -10.17
CA THR A 3 -12.42 31.68 -9.07
C THR A 3 -13.02 30.95 -7.86
N ASN A 4 -14.33 30.65 -7.86
CA ASN A 4 -15.00 30.06 -6.68
C ASN A 4 -15.19 28.53 -6.77
N LYS A 5 -15.12 27.94 -7.98
CA LYS A 5 -15.25 26.48 -8.14
C LYS A 5 -13.94 25.75 -7.86
N SER A 6 -12.77 26.24 -8.33
CA SER A 6 -11.49 25.52 -8.16
C SER A 6 -11.08 25.35 -6.69
N ARG A 7 -11.21 26.43 -5.89
CA ARG A 7 -10.87 26.43 -4.45
C ARG A 7 -11.64 25.37 -3.65
N LYS A 8 -12.89 25.09 -4.04
CA LYS A 8 -13.77 24.13 -3.35
C LYS A 8 -13.37 22.67 -3.59
N TRP A 9 -12.71 22.36 -4.71
CA TRP A 9 -12.19 21.03 -5.02
C TRP A 9 -10.81 20.79 -4.40
N GLU A 10 -9.96 21.83 -4.39
CA GLU A 10 -8.65 21.82 -3.74
C GLU A 10 -8.77 21.49 -2.25
N GLU A 11 -9.65 22.17 -1.51
CA GLU A 11 -9.90 21.89 -0.09
C GLU A 11 -10.43 20.48 0.17
N LYS A 12 -11.32 19.98 -0.70
CA LYS A 12 -11.90 18.64 -0.57
C LYS A 12 -10.93 17.51 -0.83
N ILE A 13 -10.03 17.63 -1.81
CA ILE A 13 -9.09 16.56 -2.18
C ILE A 13 -7.85 16.60 -1.28
N ILE A 14 -7.31 17.80 -1.00
CA ILE A 14 -6.10 17.98 -0.18
C ILE A 14 -6.39 17.64 1.29
N GLY A 15 -7.57 17.99 1.80
CA GLY A 15 -7.96 17.72 3.19
C GLY A 15 -8.17 16.24 3.51
N ILE A 16 -8.48 15.40 2.52
CA ILE A 16 -8.67 13.96 2.73
C ILE A 16 -7.32 13.28 2.94
N GLY A 17 -6.26 13.66 2.21
CA GLY A 17 -4.96 12.99 2.27
C GLY A 17 -4.96 11.65 1.54
N LEU A 18 -4.02 11.50 0.60
CA LEU A 18 -3.92 10.35 -0.31
C LEU A 18 -3.22 9.12 0.29
N ARG A 19 -2.41 9.29 1.33
CA ARG A 19 -1.50 8.24 1.80
C ARG A 19 -2.24 7.18 2.58
N PHE A 20 -1.72 5.95 2.53
CA PHE A 20 -2.24 4.80 3.29
C PHE A 20 -2.45 5.11 4.79
N LYS A 21 -1.48 5.77 5.44
CA LYS A 21 -1.57 6.16 6.85
C LYS A 21 -2.68 7.15 7.18
N ASP A 22 -3.17 7.87 6.18
CA ASP A 22 -4.24 8.85 6.35
C ASP A 22 -5.62 8.17 6.38
N GLU A 23 -5.69 6.88 6.02
CA GLU A 23 -6.90 6.04 6.12
C GLU A 23 -6.97 5.19 7.39
N LEU A 24 -5.83 4.94 8.05
CA LEU A 24 -5.79 4.25 9.34
C LEU A 24 -6.59 5.07 10.38
N GLY A 25 -7.75 4.56 10.78
CA GLY A 25 -8.66 5.20 11.74
C GLY A 25 -9.82 5.99 11.15
N ARG A 26 -10.06 5.95 9.83
CA ARG A 26 -11.26 6.58 9.25
C ARG A 26 -12.53 5.77 9.56
N PRO A 27 -13.68 6.44 9.76
CA PRO A 27 -14.95 5.76 9.90
C PRO A 27 -15.31 5.01 8.61
N VAL A 28 -15.91 3.83 8.76
CA VAL A 28 -16.26 2.90 7.67
C VAL A 28 -17.12 3.55 6.58
N ASN A 29 -17.93 4.56 6.93
CA ASN A 29 -18.84 5.26 6.01
C ASN A 29 -18.33 6.60 5.50
N TYR A 30 -17.00 6.80 5.43
CA TYR A 30 -16.43 8.05 4.93
C TYR A 30 -16.66 8.21 3.41
N SER A 31 -17.41 9.24 3.02
CA SER A 31 -17.68 9.56 1.61
C SER A 31 -16.55 10.39 1.00
N PHE A 32 -16.12 10.06 -0.21
CA PHE A 32 -15.08 10.78 -0.97
C PHE A 32 -15.53 11.04 -2.43
N PRO A 33 -15.01 12.09 -3.09
CA PRO A 33 -15.28 12.33 -4.51
C PRO A 33 -14.75 11.21 -5.40
N LEU A 34 -15.41 10.95 -6.54
CA LEU A 34 -14.99 9.89 -7.47
C LEU A 34 -13.57 10.12 -7.99
N GLU A 35 -13.21 11.38 -8.27
CA GLU A 35 -11.90 11.79 -8.77
C GLU A 35 -10.80 11.44 -7.76
N PHE A 36 -11.08 11.59 -6.45
CA PHE A 36 -10.17 11.16 -5.40
C PHE A 36 -9.95 9.65 -5.43
N GLY A 37 -11.03 8.88 -5.59
CA GLY A 37 -10.95 7.42 -5.71
C GLY A 37 -10.11 6.98 -6.90
N VAL A 38 -10.28 7.62 -8.07
CA VAL A 38 -9.50 7.32 -9.28
C VAL A 38 -8.01 7.62 -9.07
N VAL A 39 -7.67 8.79 -8.52
CA VAL A 39 -6.26 9.18 -8.30
C VAL A 39 -5.60 8.28 -7.27
N GLN A 40 -6.31 7.94 -6.19
CA GLN A 40 -5.75 7.08 -5.15
C GLN A 40 -5.59 5.63 -5.62
N ASP A 41 -6.54 5.10 -6.40
CA ASP A 41 -6.38 3.78 -7.02
C ASP A 41 -5.16 3.76 -7.95
N ALA A 42 -4.92 4.83 -8.71
CA ALA A 42 -3.75 4.92 -9.57
C ALA A 42 -2.42 4.89 -8.78
N ASP A 43 -2.32 5.65 -7.69
CA ASP A 43 -1.17 5.63 -6.77
C ASP A 43 -0.95 4.24 -6.16
N ARG A 44 -2.03 3.60 -5.70
CA ARG A 44 -1.97 2.25 -5.10
C ARG A 44 -1.61 1.18 -6.10
N LEU A 45 -2.12 1.26 -7.32
CA LEU A 45 -1.77 0.33 -8.38
C LEU A 45 -0.27 0.38 -8.64
N ASP A 46 0.35 1.56 -8.69
CA ASP A 46 1.80 1.71 -8.87
C ASP A 46 2.62 1.10 -7.72
N ALA A 47 2.05 1.07 -6.51
CA ALA A 47 2.69 0.46 -5.34
C ALA A 47 2.66 -1.09 -5.34
N ILE A 48 1.94 -1.75 -6.25
CA ILE A 48 1.78 -3.22 -6.28
C ILE A 48 2.17 -3.85 -7.62
N GLY A 49 2.34 -5.18 -7.62
CA GLY A 49 2.81 -5.94 -8.77
C GLY A 49 4.32 -5.83 -8.97
N ALA A 50 4.81 -6.13 -10.17
CA ALA A 50 6.25 -6.17 -10.47
C ALA A 50 6.99 -4.85 -10.14
N ILE A 51 6.40 -3.69 -10.50
CA ILE A 51 6.96 -2.38 -10.16
C ILE A 51 6.91 -2.13 -8.65
N GLY A 52 5.82 -2.54 -7.99
CA GLY A 52 5.70 -2.47 -6.53
C GLY A 52 6.79 -3.26 -5.81
N ILE A 53 7.06 -4.49 -6.26
CA ILE A 53 8.16 -5.33 -5.76
C ILE A 53 9.50 -4.61 -5.89
N ALA A 54 9.83 -4.14 -7.10
CA ALA A 54 11.09 -3.44 -7.35
C ALA A 54 11.25 -2.19 -6.47
N ARG A 55 10.18 -1.38 -6.35
CA ARG A 55 10.15 -0.19 -5.50
C ARG A 55 10.33 -0.54 -4.03
N CYS A 56 9.69 -1.61 -3.55
CA CYS A 56 9.77 -2.05 -2.17
C CYS A 56 11.20 -2.42 -1.79
N PHE A 57 11.87 -3.27 -2.57
CA PHE A 57 13.25 -3.67 -2.30
C PHE A 57 14.25 -2.53 -2.50
N THR A 58 14.06 -1.67 -3.51
CA THR A 58 14.92 -0.49 -3.71
C THR A 58 14.84 0.45 -2.51
N PHE A 59 13.64 0.71 -2.00
CA PHE A 59 13.46 1.55 -0.82
C PHE A 59 14.04 0.89 0.44
N GLY A 60 13.78 -0.40 0.65
CA GLY A 60 14.34 -1.17 1.78
C GLY A 60 15.86 -1.12 1.81
N GLY A 61 16.50 -1.35 0.66
CA GLY A 61 17.95 -1.25 0.49
C GLY A 61 18.49 0.15 0.77
N SER A 62 17.83 1.20 0.26
CA SER A 62 18.22 2.61 0.53
C SER A 62 18.09 3.04 2.00
N ARG A 63 17.42 2.23 2.82
CA ARG A 63 17.16 2.47 4.23
C ARG A 63 17.90 1.48 5.13
N ASP A 64 18.81 0.68 4.57
CA ASP A 64 19.52 -0.41 5.26
C ASP A 64 18.56 -1.31 6.08
N SER A 65 17.35 -1.49 5.56
CA SER A 65 16.33 -2.28 6.25
C SER A 65 16.61 -3.76 6.05
N VAL A 66 16.41 -4.55 7.10
CA VAL A 66 16.53 -6.01 7.03
C VAL A 66 15.62 -6.53 5.92
N LEU A 67 16.17 -7.38 5.05
CA LEU A 67 15.42 -7.93 3.92
C LEU A 67 14.26 -8.80 4.41
N HIS A 68 14.60 -9.84 5.16
CA HIS A 68 13.69 -10.79 5.78
C HIS A 68 14.33 -11.36 7.05
N ASP A 69 13.52 -11.58 8.09
CA ASP A 69 13.91 -12.25 9.33
C ASP A 69 12.69 -13.07 9.81
N PRO A 70 12.77 -14.41 9.83
CA PRO A 70 11.67 -15.28 10.25
C PRO A 70 11.25 -15.09 11.71
N THR A 71 12.12 -14.53 12.56
CA THR A 71 11.81 -14.27 13.98
C THR A 71 10.95 -13.03 14.17
N ILE A 72 10.90 -12.14 13.16
CA ILE A 72 10.13 -10.90 13.18
C ILE A 72 8.83 -11.11 12.40
N GLN A 73 7.71 -11.23 13.13
CA GLN A 73 6.39 -11.45 12.52
C GLN A 73 5.80 -10.16 11.90
N PRO A 74 5.03 -10.26 10.79
CA PRO A 74 4.32 -9.11 10.24
C PRO A 74 3.27 -8.57 11.22
N ARG A 75 3.15 -7.25 11.31
CA ARG A 75 2.15 -6.60 12.17
C ARG A 75 0.75 -6.62 11.52
N SER A 76 -0.24 -7.16 12.23
CA SER A 76 -1.62 -7.29 11.76
C SER A 76 -2.46 -6.03 11.98
N ASP A 77 -2.47 -5.52 13.21
CA ASP A 77 -3.22 -4.32 13.63
C ASP A 77 -2.30 -3.12 13.74
N LEU A 78 -2.29 -2.29 12.70
CA LEU A 78 -1.50 -1.08 12.67
C LEU A 78 -2.39 0.12 13.02
N SER A 79 -2.33 0.56 14.28
CA SER A 79 -2.68 1.96 14.57
C SER A 79 -1.75 2.88 13.76
N LYS A 80 -2.18 4.11 13.47
CA LYS A 80 -1.35 5.07 12.71
C LYS A 80 0.02 5.28 13.37
N GLU A 81 0.05 5.31 14.70
CA GLU A 81 1.24 5.47 15.52
C GLU A 81 2.15 4.24 15.41
N GLN A 82 1.58 3.02 15.44
CA GLN A 82 2.34 1.78 15.26
C GLN A 82 2.90 1.63 13.84
N TYR A 83 2.15 2.03 12.81
CA TYR A 83 2.65 2.07 11.43
C TYR A 83 3.86 3.01 11.27
N MET A 84 3.91 4.09 12.06
CA MET A 84 5.02 5.05 12.02
C MET A 84 6.23 4.62 12.86
N LYS A 85 6.07 3.70 13.81
CA LYS A 85 7.18 3.07 14.51
C LYS A 85 7.87 2.10 13.55
N LYS A 86 9.15 2.35 13.29
CA LYS A 86 10.00 1.55 12.40
C LYS A 86 10.74 0.43 13.13
N ASP A 87 10.54 0.34 14.43
CA ASP A 87 11.16 -0.69 15.25
C ASP A 87 10.64 -2.04 14.74
N GLU A 88 11.57 -2.93 14.36
CA GLU A 88 11.30 -4.32 13.96
C GLU A 88 10.46 -4.50 12.68
N GLN A 89 10.76 -3.74 11.61
CA GLN A 89 10.16 -3.95 10.29
C GLN A 89 11.18 -4.50 9.28
N THR A 90 10.84 -5.61 8.62
CA THR A 90 11.59 -6.13 7.47
C THR A 90 10.96 -5.71 6.15
N THR A 91 11.74 -5.70 5.08
CA THR A 91 11.26 -5.36 3.73
C THR A 91 10.18 -6.33 3.28
N VAL A 92 10.34 -7.63 3.56
CA VAL A 92 9.35 -8.65 3.25
C VAL A 92 8.07 -8.48 4.09
N ASN A 93 8.17 -8.13 5.38
CA ASN A 93 6.99 -7.87 6.21
C ASN A 93 6.14 -6.71 5.67
N HIS A 94 6.75 -5.73 4.97
CA HIS A 94 6.01 -4.64 4.34
C HIS A 94 4.95 -5.11 3.34
N PHE A 95 5.19 -6.25 2.68
CA PHE A 95 4.21 -6.85 1.78
C PHE A 95 2.93 -7.22 2.52
N HIS A 96 3.07 -7.95 3.63
CA HIS A 96 1.96 -8.42 4.47
C HIS A 96 1.29 -7.28 5.24
N GLU A 97 2.09 -6.35 5.75
CA GLU A 97 1.59 -5.22 6.55
C GLU A 97 0.74 -4.25 5.71
N LYS A 98 1.08 -4.10 4.42
CA LYS A 98 0.48 -3.10 3.54
C LYS A 98 0.19 -3.56 2.13
N LEU A 99 1.20 -3.98 1.35
CA LEU A 99 1.06 -4.09 -0.11
C LEU A 99 -0.04 -5.08 -0.53
N LEU A 100 -0.12 -6.23 0.15
CA LEU A 100 -1.15 -7.26 -0.08
C LEU A 100 -2.55 -6.82 0.36
N LYS A 101 -2.67 -5.80 1.21
CA LYS A 101 -3.97 -5.24 1.63
C LYS A 101 -4.52 -4.23 0.62
N LEU A 102 -3.68 -3.67 -0.26
CA LEU A 102 -4.08 -2.56 -1.14
C LEU A 102 -5.15 -2.95 -2.16
N LYS A 103 -5.19 -4.22 -2.60
CA LYS A 103 -6.19 -4.73 -3.54
C LYS A 103 -7.62 -4.51 -3.04
N ASP A 104 -7.88 -4.86 -1.79
CA ASP A 104 -9.21 -4.81 -1.19
C ASP A 104 -9.61 -3.38 -0.79
N LEU A 105 -8.66 -2.46 -0.78
CA LEU A 105 -8.87 -1.05 -0.50
C LEU A 105 -9.13 -0.22 -1.77
N MET A 106 -9.12 -0.83 -2.96
CA MET A 106 -9.41 -0.13 -4.22
C MET A 106 -10.84 0.43 -4.21
N LYS A 107 -10.98 1.67 -4.66
CA LYS A 107 -12.22 2.46 -4.60
C LYS A 107 -13.07 2.30 -5.84
N THR A 108 -12.46 1.90 -6.95
CA THR A 108 -13.13 1.74 -8.24
C THR A 108 -13.11 0.28 -8.67
N LYS A 109 -14.18 -0.15 -9.38
CA LYS A 109 -14.24 -1.50 -9.99
C LYS A 109 -13.08 -1.74 -10.96
N ALA A 110 -12.65 -0.69 -11.67
CA ALA A 110 -11.52 -0.78 -12.58
C ALA A 110 -10.18 -0.97 -11.84
N GLY A 111 -9.99 -0.23 -10.74
CA GLY A 111 -8.84 -0.37 -9.84
C GLY A 111 -8.76 -1.79 -9.27
N GLN A 112 -9.85 -2.30 -8.73
CA GLN A 112 -9.92 -3.66 -8.17
C GLN A 112 -9.56 -4.74 -9.20
N ARG A 113 -10.14 -4.69 -10.41
CA ARG A 113 -9.81 -5.65 -11.48
C ARG A 113 -8.32 -5.64 -11.86
N ARG A 114 -7.70 -4.45 -11.95
CA ARG A 114 -6.28 -4.32 -12.27
C ARG A 114 -5.40 -4.80 -11.11
N ALA A 115 -5.83 -4.52 -9.88
CA ALA A 115 -5.13 -4.90 -8.67
C ALA A 115 -5.06 -6.41 -8.49
N GLU A 116 -6.10 -7.16 -8.90
CA GLU A 116 -6.13 -8.64 -8.78
C GLU A 116 -4.91 -9.31 -9.41
N SER A 117 -4.61 -8.98 -10.68
CA SER A 117 -3.45 -9.55 -11.38
C SER A 117 -2.11 -9.18 -10.72
N ARG A 118 -1.99 -7.94 -10.23
CA ARG A 118 -0.78 -7.43 -9.57
C ARG A 118 -0.59 -8.06 -8.19
N HIS A 119 -1.67 -8.27 -7.46
CA HIS A 119 -1.71 -8.95 -6.18
C HIS A 119 -1.25 -10.39 -6.33
N LYS A 120 -1.86 -11.14 -7.25
CA LYS A 120 -1.49 -12.54 -7.52
C LYS A 120 0.00 -12.69 -7.84
N PHE A 121 0.54 -11.80 -8.66
CA PHE A 121 1.98 -11.81 -8.98
C PHE A 121 2.86 -11.59 -7.74
N MET A 122 2.45 -10.74 -6.79
CA MET A 122 3.20 -10.56 -5.54
C MET A 122 3.11 -11.79 -4.63
N GLU A 123 1.96 -12.46 -4.57
CA GLU A 123 1.82 -13.72 -3.82
C GLU A 123 2.72 -14.82 -4.40
N GLU A 124 2.74 -14.95 -5.73
CA GLU A 124 3.62 -15.88 -6.45
C GLU A 124 5.09 -15.57 -6.19
N PHE A 125 5.48 -14.30 -6.29
CA PHE A 125 6.84 -13.84 -5.96
C PHE A 125 7.22 -14.18 -4.52
N LEU A 126 6.35 -13.91 -3.55
CA LEU A 126 6.62 -14.21 -2.15
C LEU A 126 6.73 -15.71 -1.89
N LYS A 127 5.87 -16.51 -2.51
CA LYS A 127 5.96 -17.97 -2.43
C LYS A 127 7.34 -18.45 -2.89
N GLU A 128 7.78 -18.02 -4.07
CA GLU A 128 9.09 -18.38 -4.61
C GLU A 128 10.21 -17.89 -3.70
N PHE A 129 10.13 -16.64 -3.23
CA PHE A 129 11.09 -16.07 -2.30
C PHE A 129 11.25 -16.93 -1.03
N TYR A 130 10.15 -17.41 -0.43
CA TYR A 130 10.23 -18.27 0.75
C TYR A 130 10.76 -19.66 0.42
N ASP A 131 10.39 -20.22 -0.73
CA ASP A 131 10.91 -21.53 -1.15
C ASP A 131 12.43 -21.46 -1.39
N GLU A 132 12.94 -20.38 -2.03
CA GLU A 132 14.37 -20.13 -2.18
C GLU A 132 15.06 -19.89 -0.82
N TRP A 133 14.46 -19.08 0.05
CA TRP A 133 15.01 -18.75 1.36
C TRP A 133 15.15 -19.97 2.28
N ASP A 134 14.15 -20.86 2.25
CA ASP A 134 14.14 -22.10 3.04
C ASP A 134 14.97 -23.24 2.39
N GLY A 135 15.52 -23.02 1.19
CA GLY A 135 16.25 -24.04 0.43
C GLY A 135 15.37 -25.17 -0.11
N ARG A 136 14.10 -24.88 -0.43
CA ARG A 136 13.10 -25.82 -0.97
C ARG A 136 12.91 -25.71 -2.50
N ALA A 137 13.53 -24.72 -3.13
CA ALA A 137 13.49 -24.47 -4.59
C ALA A 137 14.37 -25.44 -5.40
#